data_AF-A0A1V8SAR6-F1
#
_entry.id   AF-A0A1V8SAR6-F1
#
_cell.length_a   1.000
_cell.length_b   1.000
_cell.length_c   1.000
_cell.angle_alpha   90.00
_cell.angle_beta   90.00
_cell.angle_gamma   90.00
#
_symmetry.space_group_name_H-M   'P 1'
#
loop_
_entity.id
_entity.type
_entity.pdbx_description
1 polymer ?
#
loop_
_entity_poly.entity_id
_entity_poly.type
_entity_poly.pdbx_seq_one_letter_code
_entity_poly.pdbx_strand_id
1 'polypeptide(L)'
;MHVLGAAPVIEDENGRLAESAACVEYIAQVYGNGRYFMKPGEKGYSDFLYWFHHADGTLMPALMRLYSLTGAGVSEPTNPAVKRSAERVDAVLTAMGTQLSRSN
;
A
#
# COMPACT_ATOMS: atom_id res chain seq x y z
N MET A 1 11.64 0.40 18.64
CA MET A 1 10.34 0.87 18.09
C MET A 1 10.60 1.40 16.68
N HIS A 2 9.61 1.52 15.77
CA HIS A 2 9.80 2.39 14.59
C HIS A 2 10.19 3.79 15.11
N VAL A 3 11.06 4.54 14.42
CA VAL A 3 11.55 5.85 14.92
C VAL A 3 10.39 6.81 15.22
N LEU A 4 9.30 6.69 14.44
CA LEU A 4 8.07 7.47 14.63
C LEU A 4 7.01 6.78 15.50
N GLY A 5 7.30 5.64 16.13
CA GLY A 5 6.33 4.88 16.93
C GLY A 5 5.24 4.16 16.15
N ALA A 6 5.36 4.09 14.82
CA ALA A 6 4.41 3.40 13.95
C ALA A 6 4.56 1.87 14.00
N ALA A 7 3.45 1.18 13.78
CA ALA A 7 3.39 -0.26 13.52
C ALA A 7 3.07 -0.48 12.01
N PRO A 8 3.39 -1.65 11.43
CA PRO A 8 4.01 -2.82 12.05
C PRO A 8 5.54 -2.72 12.20
N VAL A 9 6.09 -3.51 13.12
CA VAL A 9 7.53 -3.73 13.28
C VAL A 9 7.76 -5.21 13.58
N ILE A 10 8.65 -5.85 12.82
CA ILE A 10 9.15 -7.20 13.08
C ILE A 10 10.46 -7.10 13.84
N GLU A 11 10.65 -7.99 14.81
CA GLU A 11 11.90 -8.14 15.55
C GLU A 11 12.15 -9.64 15.78
N ASP A 12 13.29 -10.13 15.31
CA ASP A 12 13.72 -11.53 15.42
C ASP A 12 15.26 -11.65 15.48
N GLU A 13 15.79 -12.86 15.32
CA GLU A 13 17.23 -13.15 15.37
C GLU A 13 18.07 -12.47 14.28
N ASN A 14 17.46 -12.10 13.14
CA ASN A 14 18.13 -11.39 12.04
C ASN A 14 18.08 -9.86 12.22
N GLY A 15 17.36 -9.38 13.23
CA GLY A 15 17.30 -7.99 13.62
C GLY A 15 15.89 -7.43 13.61
N ARG A 16 15.79 -6.15 13.27
CA ARG A 16 14.55 -5.39 13.38
C ARG A 16 14.20 -4.72 12.06
N LEU A 17 12.96 -4.90 11.61
CA LEU A 17 12.45 -4.34 10.36
C LEU A 17 11.11 -3.62 10.60
N ALA A 18 10.96 -2.45 10.00
CA ALA A 18 9.69 -1.74 9.94
C ALA A 18 9.32 -1.48 8.47
N GLU A 19 8.23 -0.75 8.23
CA GLU A 19 7.53 -0.62 6.94
C GLU A 19 6.68 -1.85 6.60
N SER A 20 5.38 -1.64 6.33
CA SER A 20 4.40 -2.70 6.13
C SER A 20 4.75 -3.63 4.96
N ALA A 21 5.02 -3.07 3.77
CA ALA A 21 5.42 -3.86 2.62
C ALA A 21 6.73 -4.62 2.88
N ALA A 22 7.74 -3.96 3.46
CA ALA A 22 9.01 -4.63 3.77
C ALA A 22 8.82 -5.78 4.77
N CYS A 23 7.96 -5.61 5.78
CA CYS A 23 7.61 -6.68 6.72
C CYS A 23 6.96 -7.88 6.01
N VAL A 24 6.05 -7.64 5.07
CA VAL A 24 5.40 -8.70 4.27
C VAL A 24 6.41 -9.45 3.42
N GLU A 25 7.27 -8.73 2.70
CA GLU A 25 8.32 -9.33 1.88
C GLU A 25 9.29 -10.15 2.75
N TYR A 26 9.74 -9.60 3.87
CA TYR A 26 10.63 -10.27 4.80
C TYR A 26 10.06 -11.59 5.33
N ILE A 27 8.78 -11.60 5.75
CA ILE A 27 8.12 -12.83 6.18
C ILE A 27 8.07 -13.86 5.05
N ALA A 28 7.71 -13.44 3.84
CA ALA A 28 7.63 -14.33 2.69
C ALA A 28 9.00 -14.94 2.33
N GLN A 29 10.06 -14.14 2.36
CA GLN A 29 11.41 -14.57 2.01
C GLN A 29 12.04 -15.43 3.10
N VAL A 30 12.06 -14.95 4.35
CA VAL A 30 12.79 -15.59 5.47
C VAL A 30 12.01 -16.76 6.08
N TYR A 31 10.71 -16.57 6.36
CA TYR A 31 9.89 -17.59 7.02
C TYR A 31 9.02 -18.39 6.05
N GLY A 32 8.74 -17.83 4.87
CA GLY A 32 8.00 -18.49 3.81
C GLY A 32 8.85 -19.41 2.93
N ASN A 33 10.18 -19.44 3.11
CA ASN A 33 11.13 -20.09 2.19
C ASN A 33 10.99 -19.57 0.74
N GLY A 34 10.82 -18.26 0.58
CA GLY A 34 10.58 -17.61 -0.72
C GLY A 34 9.23 -17.95 -1.37
N ARG A 35 8.29 -18.55 -0.61
CA ARG A 35 6.90 -18.73 -1.05
C ARG A 35 6.14 -17.42 -0.85
N TYR A 36 5.05 -17.23 -1.60
CA TYR A 36 4.15 -16.07 -1.51
C TYR A 36 4.71 -14.74 -2.04
N PHE A 37 5.92 -14.73 -2.56
CA PHE A 37 6.50 -13.61 -3.30
C PHE A 37 7.00 -14.12 -4.66
N MET A 38 6.74 -13.38 -5.73
CA MET A 38 7.17 -13.79 -7.06
C MET A 38 8.69 -13.61 -7.21
N LYS A 39 9.38 -14.55 -7.87
CA LYS A 39 10.84 -14.44 -8.04
C LYS A 39 11.16 -13.47 -9.18
N PRO A 40 12.27 -12.71 -9.06
CA PRO A 40 12.75 -11.89 -10.17
C PRO A 40 12.91 -12.71 -11.45
N GLY A 41 12.32 -12.23 -12.55
CA GLY A 41 12.38 -12.86 -13.86
C GLY A 41 11.28 -13.88 -14.17
N GLU A 42 10.39 -14.20 -13.22
CA GLU A 42 9.22 -15.02 -13.51
C GLU A 42 8.20 -14.27 -14.39
N LYS A 43 7.41 -15.03 -15.18
CA LYS A 43 6.33 -14.45 -15.98
C LYS A 43 5.31 -13.79 -15.04
N GLY A 44 5.06 -12.49 -15.23
CA GLY A 44 4.16 -11.70 -14.39
C GLY A 44 4.87 -10.91 -13.27
N TYR A 45 6.20 -10.99 -13.17
CA TYR A 45 6.94 -10.31 -12.10
C TYR A 45 6.75 -8.79 -12.12
N SER A 46 6.67 -8.17 -13.30
CA SER A 46 6.40 -6.74 -13.44
C SER A 46 5.04 -6.34 -12.86
N ASP A 47 4.01 -7.16 -13.10
CA ASP A 47 2.65 -6.88 -12.62
C ASP A 47 2.57 -7.10 -11.11
N PHE A 48 3.17 -8.17 -10.62
CA PHE A 48 3.30 -8.43 -9.18
C PHE A 48 3.99 -7.25 -8.47
N LEU A 49 5.16 -6.82 -8.97
CA LEU A 49 5.94 -5.75 -8.37
C LEU A 49 5.17 -4.42 -8.41
N TYR A 50 4.49 -4.15 -9.53
CA TYR A 50 3.61 -2.98 -9.65
C TYR A 50 2.52 -3.00 -8.57
N TRP A 51 1.77 -4.08 -8.43
CA TRP A 51 0.65 -4.15 -7.49
C TRP A 51 1.11 -4.11 -6.03
N PHE A 52 2.22 -4.77 -5.72
CA PHE A 52 2.80 -4.76 -4.39
C PHE A 52 3.15 -3.33 -3.93
N HIS A 53 3.79 -2.55 -4.80
CA HIS A 53 4.11 -1.16 -4.47
C HIS A 53 2.96 -0.18 -4.70
N HIS A 54 1.98 -0.50 -5.54
CA HIS A 54 0.80 0.35 -5.76
C HIS A 54 -0.01 0.54 -4.47
N ALA A 55 -0.11 -0.51 -3.65
CA ALA A 55 -0.81 -0.48 -2.38
C ALA A 55 -0.27 0.63 -1.45
N ASP A 56 1.03 0.64 -1.19
CA ASP A 56 1.66 1.59 -0.26
C ASP A 56 2.04 2.92 -0.92
N GLY A 57 2.38 2.92 -2.21
CA GLY A 57 2.86 4.11 -2.92
C GLY A 57 1.75 4.98 -3.51
N THR A 58 0.55 4.43 -3.73
CA THR A 58 -0.55 5.14 -4.39
C THR A 58 -1.86 5.07 -3.63
N LEU A 59 -2.35 3.86 -3.34
CA LEU A 59 -3.68 3.68 -2.75
C LEU A 59 -3.74 4.17 -1.30
N MET A 60 -2.83 3.70 -0.44
CA MET A 60 -2.80 4.11 0.96
C MET A 60 -2.63 5.63 1.12
N PRO A 61 -1.72 6.34 0.42
CA PRO A 61 -1.60 7.79 0.53
C PRO A 61 -2.86 8.56 0.11
N ALA A 62 -3.59 8.07 -0.90
CA ALA A 62 -4.85 8.68 -1.32
C ALA A 62 -5.92 8.54 -0.22
N LEU A 63 -6.07 7.34 0.33
CA LEU A 63 -7.00 7.06 1.43
C LEU A 63 -6.64 7.82 2.71
N MET A 64 -5.37 7.80 3.12
CA MET A 64 -4.91 8.48 4.33
C MET A 64 -5.19 9.98 4.30
N ARG A 65 -5.04 10.63 3.13
CA ARG A 65 -5.37 12.05 2.99
C ARG A 65 -6.85 12.31 3.26
N LEU A 66 -7.73 11.52 2.65
CA LEU A 66 -9.17 11.67 2.84
C LEU A 66 -9.56 11.38 4.30
N TYR A 67 -9.07 10.28 4.87
CA TYR A 67 -9.38 9.91 6.26
C TYR A 67 -8.81 10.89 7.28
N SER A 68 -7.66 11.51 7.02
CA SER A 68 -7.10 12.52 7.93
C SER A 68 -7.98 13.77 7.98
N LEU A 69 -8.55 14.20 6.85
CA LEU A 69 -9.51 15.31 6.82
C LEU A 69 -10.76 14.97 7.61
N THR A 70 -11.36 13.80 7.36
CA THR A 70 -12.54 13.34 8.09
C THR A 70 -12.27 13.21 9.59
N GLY A 71 -11.13 12.64 9.97
CA GLY A 71 -10.71 12.50 11.37
C GLY A 71 -10.46 13.83 12.07
N ALA A 72 -10.11 14.88 11.33
CA ALA A 72 -9.99 16.26 11.82
C ALA A 72 -11.35 17.00 11.88
N GLY A 73 -12.47 16.33 11.61
CA GLY A 73 -13.80 16.94 11.55
C GLY A 73 -14.08 17.72 10.26
N VAL A 74 -13.21 17.62 9.25
CA VAL A 74 -13.37 18.25 7.94
C VAL A 74 -13.93 17.21 6.98
N SER A 75 -15.26 17.04 7.00
CA SER A 75 -15.96 16.01 6.20
C SER A 75 -16.96 16.59 5.19
N GLU A 76 -17.19 17.90 5.21
CA GLU A 76 -18.16 18.55 4.31
C GLU A 76 -17.78 18.33 2.84
N PRO A 77 -18.64 17.72 2.01
CA PRO A 77 -18.32 17.42 0.61
C PRO A 77 -18.05 18.66 -0.26
N THR A 78 -18.60 19.81 0.14
CA THR A 78 -18.37 21.09 -0.54
C THR A 78 -17.01 21.69 -0.21
N ASN A 79 -16.32 21.19 0.82
CA ASN A 79 -14.97 21.61 1.15
C ASN A 79 -14.01 21.21 0.00
N PRO A 80 -13.25 22.16 -0.59
CA PRO A 80 -12.35 21.86 -1.71
C PRO A 80 -11.30 20.78 -1.41
N ALA A 81 -10.82 20.69 -0.16
CA ALA A 81 -9.83 19.69 0.24
C ALA A 81 -10.44 18.28 0.31
N VAL A 82 -11.67 18.16 0.82
CA VAL A 82 -12.42 16.90 0.87
C VAL A 82 -12.74 16.45 -0.56
N LYS A 83 -13.31 17.34 -1.38
CA LYS A 83 -13.62 17.07 -2.79
C LYS A 83 -12.41 16.55 -3.55
N ARG A 84 -11.27 17.27 -3.49
CA ARG A 84 -10.03 16.86 -4.18
C ARG A 84 -9.51 15.52 -3.69
N SER A 85 -9.62 15.23 -2.39
CA SER A 85 -9.15 13.98 -1.82
C SER A 85 -10.04 12.81 -2.22
N ALA A 86 -11.37 12.99 -2.24
CA ALA A 86 -12.32 12.01 -2.73
C ALA A 86 -12.12 11.73 -4.23
N GLU A 87 -12.02 12.77 -5.06
CA GLU A 87 -11.74 12.63 -6.50
C GLU A 87 -10.42 11.89 -6.76
N ARG A 88 -9.40 12.06 -5.90
CA ARG A 88 -8.15 11.31 -6.01
C ARG A 88 -8.34 9.83 -5.69
N VAL A 89 -9.12 9.49 -4.66
CA VAL A 89 -9.45 8.10 -4.32
C VAL A 89 -10.22 7.46 -5.48
N ASP A 90 -11.24 8.13 -6.02
CA ASP A 90 -12.02 7.64 -7.15
C ASP A 90 -11.16 7.41 -8.40
N ALA A 91 -10.25 8.34 -8.70
CA ALA A 91 -9.33 8.20 -9.83
C ALA A 91 -8.38 6.99 -9.65
N VAL A 92 -7.88 6.75 -8.43
CA VAL A 92 -7.04 5.59 -8.13
C VAL A 92 -7.82 4.28 -8.28
N LEU A 93 -9.03 4.20 -7.71
CA LEU A 93 -9.87 3.00 -7.82
C LEU A 93 -10.32 2.73 -9.25
N THR A 94 -10.64 3.77 -10.02
CA THR A 94 -10.99 3.65 -11.44
C THR A 94 -9.80 3.15 -12.27
N ALA A 95 -8.60 3.69 -12.03
CA ALA A 95 -7.39 3.22 -12.70
C ALA A 95 -7.10 1.75 -12.35
N MET A 96 -7.25 1.39 -11.08
CA MET A 96 -7.10 0.01 -10.62
C MET A 96 -8.08 -0.93 -11.32
N GLY A 97 -9.37 -0.60 -11.35
CA GLY A 97 -10.39 -1.40 -12.04
C GLY A 97 -10.10 -1.56 -13.54
N THR A 98 -9.66 -0.49 -14.20
CA THR A 98 -9.26 -0.52 -15.63
C THR A 98 -8.06 -1.43 -15.87
N GLN A 99 -7.07 -1.45 -14.98
CA GLN A 99 -5.90 -2.30 -15.14
C GLN A 99 -6.22 -3.76 -14.87
N LEU A 100 -7.02 -4.05 -13.83
CA LEU A 100 -7.49 -5.39 -13.52
C LEU A 100 -8.36 -5.99 -14.63
N SER A 101 -9.19 -5.17 -15.30
CA SER A 101 -10.00 -5.64 -16.43
C SER A 101 -9.20 -6.01 -17.68
N ARG A 102 -7.94 -5.55 -17.79
CA ARG A 102 -7.02 -5.91 -18.89
C ARG A 102 -6.21 -7.18 -18.60
N SER A 103 -6.25 -7.65 -17.35
CA SER A 103 -5.44 -8.78 -16.88
C SER A 103 -6.21 -10.11 -16.87
N ASN A 104 -7.49 -10.09 -17.28
CA ASN A 104 -8.35 -11.26 -17.55
C ASN A 104 -8.47 -11.47 -19.06
#